data_AF-A0AAW7YU43-F1
#
_entry.id   AF-A0AAW7YU43-F1
#
_cell.length_a   1.000
_cell.length_b   1.000
_cell.length_c   1.000
_cell.angle_alpha   90.00
_cell.angle_beta   90.00
_cell.angle_gamma   90.00
#
_symmetry.space_group_name_H-M   'P 1'
#
loop_
_entity.id
_entity.type
_entity.pdbx_description
1 polymer ?
#
loop_
_entity_poly.entity_id
_entity_poly.type
_entity_poly.pdbx_seq_one_letter_code
_entity_poly.pdbx_strand_id
1 'polypeptide(L)' 'VNTRLQVEHGVTEMVFGVDLVKWMIELGFAQSCNKNYPLSDKAEGLQPTGHAIQVRLYAEDPNKDFQPNAGLLSHV' A
#
# COMPACT_ATOMS: atom_id res chain seq x y z
N VAL A 1 -5.95 4.44 -15.54
CA VAL A 1 -5.92 3.27 -14.64
C VAL A 1 -4.49 3.02 -14.23
N ASN A 2 -4.23 2.76 -12.93
CA ASN A 2 -2.92 2.33 -12.44
C ASN A 2 -2.90 0.80 -12.38
N THR A 3 -2.04 0.15 -13.15
CA THR A 3 -1.96 -1.33 -13.25
C THR A 3 -0.96 -1.94 -12.27
N ARG A 4 -0.74 -1.27 -11.13
CA ARG A 4 0.25 -1.64 -10.11
C ARG A 4 -0.22 -1.16 -8.73
N LEU A 5 0.39 -1.71 -7.68
CA LEU A 5 0.16 -1.22 -6.32
C LEU A 5 0.55 0.25 -6.19
N GLN A 6 -0.25 0.99 -5.43
CA GLN A 6 -0.03 2.42 -5.17
C GLN A 6 0.55 2.62 -3.76
N VAL A 7 1.22 3.74 -3.54
CA VAL A 7 1.89 4.00 -2.25
C VAL A 7 0.88 4.05 -1.10
N GLU A 8 -0.32 4.56 -1.36
CA GLU A 8 -1.42 4.73 -0.44
C GLU A 8 -2.22 3.46 -0.12
N HIS A 9 -1.84 2.29 -0.63
CA HIS A 9 -2.58 1.03 -0.40
C HIS A 9 -2.77 0.70 1.09
N GLY A 10 -1.84 1.13 1.96
CA GLY A 10 -1.93 0.92 3.40
C GLY A 10 -3.19 1.50 4.05
N VAL A 11 -3.80 2.57 3.51
CA VAL A 11 -5.08 3.07 4.06
C VAL A 11 -6.22 2.10 3.81
N THR A 12 -6.23 1.43 2.67
CA THR A 12 -7.24 0.42 2.31
C THR A 12 -7.04 -0.82 3.17
N GLU A 13 -5.80 -1.28 3.33
CA GLU A 13 -5.46 -2.43 4.17
C GLU A 13 -5.91 -2.23 5.62
N MET A 14 -5.66 -1.05 6.19
CA MET A 14 -6.05 -0.71 7.56
C MET A 14 -7.56 -0.67 7.76
N VAL A 15 -8.32 -0.18 6.78
CA VAL A 15 -9.79 -0.05 6.88
C VAL A 15 -10.49 -1.40 6.65
N PHE A 16 -10.00 -2.22 5.73
CA PHE A 16 -10.61 -3.50 5.37
C PHE A 16 -10.01 -4.71 6.10
N GLY A 17 -8.90 -4.53 6.82
CA GLY A 17 -8.21 -5.63 7.50
C GLY A 17 -7.61 -6.66 6.54
N VAL A 18 -7.13 -6.21 5.38
CA VAL A 18 -6.56 -7.06 4.32
C VAL A 18 -5.08 -6.77 4.09
N ASP A 19 -4.38 -7.68 3.40
CA ASP A 19 -2.99 -7.51 2.96
C ASP A 19 -2.94 -7.71 1.44
N LEU A 20 -2.87 -6.59 0.72
CA LEU A 20 -2.90 -6.54 -0.74
C LEU A 20 -1.58 -7.05 -1.33
N VAL A 21 -0.44 -6.77 -0.69
CA VAL A 21 0.87 -7.28 -1.16
C VAL A 21 0.91 -8.80 -1.08
N LYS A 22 0.44 -9.38 0.02
CA LYS A 22 0.30 -10.83 0.17
C LYS A 22 -0.60 -11.41 -0.90
N TRP A 23 -1.75 -10.80 -1.18
CA TRP A 23 -2.65 -11.26 -2.24
C TRP A 23 -2.01 -11.20 -3.63
N MET A 24 -1.19 -10.18 -3.91
CA MET A 24 -0.43 -10.08 -5.16
C MET A 24 0.58 -11.22 -5.30
N ILE A 25 1.30 -11.56 -4.23
CA ILE A 25 2.26 -12.66 -4.23
C ILE A 25 1.54 -14.01 -4.41
N GLU A 26 0.45 -14.24 -3.67
CA GLU A 26 -0.35 -15.47 -3.77
C GLU A 26 -0.95 -15.64 -5.17
N LEU A 27 -1.47 -14.56 -5.78
CA LEU A 27 -1.96 -14.56 -7.15
C LEU A 27 -0.85 -14.90 -8.15
N GLY A 28 0.32 -14.26 -8.03
CA GLY A 28 1.46 -14.50 -8.93
C GLY A 28 1.95 -15.95 -8.87
N PHE A 29 2.02 -16.53 -7.66
CA PHE A 29 2.36 -17.93 -7.46
C PHE A 29 1.29 -18.88 -8.03
N ALA A 30 0.02 -18.58 -7.83
CA ALA A 30 -1.05 -19.40 -8.40
C ALA A 30 -0.99 -19.42 -9.94
N GLN A 31 -0.76 -18.25 -10.55
CA GLN A 31 -0.58 -18.13 -12.00
C GLN A 31 0.64 -18.93 -12.51
N SER A 32 1.78 -18.90 -11.81
CA SER A 32 2.97 -19.66 -12.23
C SER A 32 2.79 -21.18 -12.15
N CYS A 33 1.86 -21.67 -11.34
CA CYS A 33 1.53 -23.08 -11.21
C CYS A 33 0.24 -23.50 -11.93
N ASN A 34 -0.33 -22.65 -12.80
CA ASN A 34 -1.64 -22.87 -13.46
C ASN A 34 -2.78 -23.21 -12.48
N LYS A 35 -2.74 -22.63 -11.27
CA LYS A 35 -3.78 -22.78 -10.25
C LYS A 35 -4.73 -21.58 -10.32
N ASN A 36 -6.00 -21.84 -10.07
CA ASN A 36 -6.97 -20.77 -9.90
C ASN A 36 -6.77 -20.05 -8.56
N TYR A 37 -6.93 -18.73 -8.56
CA TYR A 37 -6.88 -17.89 -7.37
C TYR A 37 -7.93 -16.77 -7.52
N PRO A 38 -9.19 -17.05 -7.16
CA PRO A 38 -10.30 -16.12 -7.35
C PRO A 38 -10.23 -14.98 -6.34
N LEU A 39 -9.74 -13.83 -6.79
CA LEU A 39 -9.70 -12.61 -5.96
C LEU A 39 -11.10 -12.12 -5.55
N SER A 40 -12.14 -12.42 -6.33
CA SER A 40 -13.54 -12.13 -6.01
C SER A 40 -13.92 -12.70 -4.65
N ASP A 41 -13.55 -13.94 -4.39
CA ASP A 41 -13.94 -14.69 -3.20
C ASP A 41 -13.23 -14.13 -1.96
N LYS A 42 -12.02 -13.55 -2.15
CA LYS A 42 -11.29 -12.86 -1.08
C LYS A 42 -11.83 -11.47 -0.79
N ALA A 43 -12.38 -10.80 -1.79
CA ALA A 43 -12.98 -9.48 -1.64
C ALA A 43 -14.45 -9.55 -1.19
N GLU A 44 -15.09 -10.71 -1.31
CA GLU A 44 -16.49 -10.92 -0.96
C GLU A 44 -16.74 -10.60 0.52
N GLY A 45 -17.74 -9.78 0.79
CA GLY A 45 -18.15 -9.44 2.16
C GLY A 45 -17.23 -8.48 2.91
N LEU A 46 -16.15 -7.97 2.29
CA LEU A 46 -15.33 -6.93 2.91
C LEU A 46 -16.19 -5.70 3.25
N GLN A 47 -16.18 -5.32 4.53
CA GLN A 47 -16.81 -4.10 5.02
C GLN A 47 -15.73 -3.20 5.60
N PRO A 48 -15.74 -1.90 5.29
CA PRO A 48 -14.79 -0.96 5.86
C PRO A 48 -15.06 -0.80 7.36
N THR A 49 -14.01 -0.76 8.16
CA THR A 49 -14.08 -0.53 9.61
C THR A 49 -13.20 0.67 10.00
N GLY A 50 -13.79 1.64 10.69
CA GLY A 50 -13.08 2.84 11.12
C GLY A 50 -12.62 3.74 9.95
N HIS A 51 -11.54 4.48 10.19
CA HIS A 51 -10.95 5.41 9.24
C HIS A 51 -9.42 5.32 9.33
N ALA A 52 -8.74 5.45 8.20
CA ALA A 52 -7.28 5.50 8.14
C ALA A 52 -6.82 6.72 7.34
N ILE A 53 -5.69 7.29 7.74
CA ILE A 53 -5.03 8.41 7.07
C ILE A 53 -3.56 8.04 6.87
N GLN A 54 -3.02 8.34 5.70
CA GLN A 54 -1.59 8.23 5.42
C GLN A 54 -0.98 9.62 5.28
N VAL A 55 0.13 9.83 5.97
CA VAL A 55 1.01 10.99 5.78
C VAL A 55 2.35 10.49 5.25
N ARG A 56 2.89 11.20 4.26
CA ARG A 56 4.24 10.93 3.75
C ARG A 56 5.16 12.02 4.28
N LEU A 57 6.09 11.62 5.14
CA LEU A 57 7.10 12.52 5.66
C LEU A 57 8.32 12.47 4.74
N TYR A 58 8.63 13.60 4.12
CA TYR A 58 9.80 13.77 3.25
C TYR A 58 10.79 14.72 3.90
N ALA A 59 12.05 14.65 3.46
CA ALA A 59 13.08 15.62 3.82
C ALA A 59 12.92 16.94 3.04
N GLU A 60 11.71 17.36 2.71
CA GLU A 60 11.43 18.60 2.00
C GLU A 60 11.39 19.76 3.01
N ASP A 61 12.06 20.88 2.72
CA ASP A 61 12.10 22.04 3.60
C ASP A 61 10.98 23.06 3.25
N PRO A 62 9.92 23.20 4.05
CA PRO A 62 8.81 24.11 3.75
C PRO A 62 9.22 25.59 3.79
N ASN A 63 10.34 25.96 4.44
CA ASN A 63 10.86 27.32 4.46
C ASN A 63 11.69 27.66 3.22
N LYS A 64 11.96 26.67 2.36
CA LYS A 64 12.73 26.79 1.13
C LYS A 64 11.95 26.20 -0.04
N ASP A 65 10.68 26.58 -0.18
CA ASP A 65 9.80 26.14 -1.28
C ASP A 65 9.73 24.62 -1.45
N PHE A 66 9.74 23.86 -0.34
CA PHE A 66 9.72 22.39 -0.31
C PHE A 66 10.90 21.74 -1.07
N GLN A 67 12.05 22.41 -1.14
CA GLN A 67 13.25 21.83 -1.74
C GLN A 67 13.66 20.54 -1.00
N PRO A 68 14.04 19.47 -1.72
CA PRO A 68 14.59 18.28 -1.11
C PRO A 68 15.88 18.60 -0.34
N ASN A 69 15.93 18.20 0.92
CA ASN A 69 17.09 18.37 1.79
C ASN A 69 17.82 17.03 1.93
N ALA A 70 19.12 17.04 1.67
CA ALA A 70 20.00 15.88 1.80
C ALA A 70 20.97 16.09 2.96
N GLY A 71 21.37 15.01 3.63
CA GLY A 71 22.29 15.08 4.76
C GLY A 71 22.29 13.79 5.58
N LEU A 72 23.06 13.79 6.66
CA LEU A 72 23.11 12.67 7.60
C LEU A 72 21.90 12.72 8.55
N LEU A 73 21.16 11.62 8.63
CA LEU A 73 20.23 11.39 9.75
C LEU A 73 21.06 11.09 11.00
N SER A 74 21.20 12.07 11.90
CA SER A 74 22.05 11.95 13.09
C SER A 74 21.37 11.29 14.28
N HIS A 75 20.03 11.21 14.29
CA HIS A 75 19.22 10.59 15.33
C HIS A 75 18.05 9.81 14.70
N VAL A 76 17.77 8.61 15.21
CA VAL A 76 16.70 7.70 14.75
C VAL A 76 15.96 7.16 15.95
#